data_AF-A0A8S3R2V9-F1
#
_entry.id   AF-A0A8S3R2V9-F1
#
_cell.length_a   1.000
_cell.length_b   1.000
_cell.length_c   1.000
_cell.angle_alpha   90.00
_cell.angle_beta   90.00
_cell.angle_gamma   90.00
#
_symmetry.space_group_name_H-M   'P 1'
#
loop_
_entity.id
_entity.type
_entity.pdbx_description
1 polymer ?
#
loop_
_entity_poly.entity_id
_entity_poly.type
_entity_poly.pdbx_seq_one_letter_code
_entity_poly.pdbx_strand_id
1 'polypeptide(L)'
;MVVTNYTGDRLNFGLALERARHEHINVEMVIVGEDCAVTSSGTVVIIKNYTGDRINFGLAVERAKHEGYKCDMVVVGEDCALKSSDKTAGRRGLCGTILIEKICGALAEEGRSLEDIARIAKDAVLKMGTIGLSLSPCTIPGAGATFTLGADEIELGLGIHGEAGVKRTKVCVLCQIIKPLLLSS
;
A
#
# COMPACT_ATOMS: atom_id res chain seq x y z
N MET A 1 3.32 -8.39 -2.73
CA MET A 1 2.02 -8.20 -3.41
C MET A 1 0.95 -8.70 -2.45
N VAL A 2 0.27 -7.80 -1.73
CA VAL A 2 -0.93 -8.18 -0.99
C VAL A 2 -2.07 -8.11 -2.00
N VAL A 3 -2.62 -9.27 -2.33
CA VAL A 3 -3.95 -9.39 -2.92
C VAL A 3 -4.83 -9.80 -1.75
N THR A 4 -5.65 -8.89 -1.25
CA THR A 4 -6.65 -9.25 -0.23
C THR A 4 -7.79 -9.99 -0.93
N ASN A 5 -7.93 -11.27 -0.62
CA ASN A 5 -9.18 -12.01 -0.83
C ASN A 5 -9.77 -12.23 0.56
N TYR A 6 -10.89 -11.58 0.87
CA TYR A 6 -11.61 -11.79 2.13
C TYR A 6 -13.00 -12.33 1.84
N THR A 7 -13.14 -13.65 1.92
CA THR A 7 -14.43 -14.33 1.87
C THR A 7 -14.99 -14.42 3.29
N GLY A 8 -15.94 -13.54 3.60
CA GLY A 8 -16.67 -13.50 4.87
C GLY A 8 -17.63 -12.30 4.97
N ASP A 9 -18.80 -12.45 4.37
CA ASP A 9 -20.10 -11.77 4.58
C ASP A 9 -20.31 -10.24 4.49
N ARG A 10 -19.34 -9.47 3.99
CA ARG A 10 -19.52 -8.38 2.98
C ARG A 10 -18.30 -7.46 2.96
N LEU A 11 -17.49 -7.66 1.93
CA LEU A 11 -16.50 -6.73 1.39
C LEU A 11 -16.42 -7.05 -0.11
N ASN A 12 -16.95 -6.18 -0.97
CA ASN A 12 -16.78 -6.32 -2.41
C ASN A 12 -15.42 -5.75 -2.79
N PHE A 13 -14.39 -6.58 -2.73
CA PHE A 13 -13.06 -6.29 -3.27
C PHE A 13 -13.07 -6.56 -4.78
N GLY A 14 -13.08 -5.50 -5.59
CA GLY A 14 -12.89 -5.61 -7.03
C GLY A 14 -11.40 -5.69 -7.35
N LEU A 15 -10.94 -6.86 -7.81
CA LEU A 15 -9.87 -6.89 -8.83
C LEU A 15 -10.49 -6.26 -10.09
N ALA A 16 -9.75 -5.45 -10.84
CA ALA A 16 -10.23 -4.72 -12.02
C ALA A 16 -10.60 -5.63 -13.22
N LEU A 17 -11.55 -6.54 -13.04
CA LEU A 17 -11.94 -7.53 -14.05
C LEU A 17 -13.44 -7.86 -14.15
N GLU A 18 -14.34 -7.31 -13.33
CA GLU A 18 -15.78 -7.45 -13.61
C GLU A 18 -16.59 -6.16 -13.48
N ARG A 19 -17.40 -5.93 -14.53
CA ARG A 19 -18.30 -4.80 -14.79
C ARG A 19 -18.99 -4.26 -13.52
N ALA A 20 -18.74 -3.00 -13.23
CA ALA A 20 -19.49 -2.20 -12.26
C ALA A 20 -21.01 -2.28 -12.48
N ARG A 21 -21.72 -2.86 -11.51
CA ARG A 21 -23.18 -2.72 -11.35
C ARG A 21 -23.55 -2.65 -9.88
N HIS A 22 -23.38 -1.52 -9.18
CA HIS A 22 -24.07 -1.23 -7.91
C HIS A 22 -24.07 0.29 -7.61
N GLU A 23 -25.05 0.74 -6.80
CA GLU A 23 -25.36 2.15 -6.49
C GLU A 23 -24.47 2.81 -5.41
N HIS A 24 -23.47 2.10 -4.87
CA HIS A 24 -22.57 2.59 -3.81
C HIS A 24 -21.19 3.01 -4.33
N ILE A 25 -20.48 3.85 -3.57
CA ILE A 25 -19.06 4.17 -3.85
C ILE A 25 -18.24 2.88 -3.76
N ASN A 26 -17.43 2.63 -4.78
CA ASN A 26 -16.53 1.48 -4.78
C ASN A 26 -15.16 1.89 -4.22
N VAL A 27 -14.62 1.00 -3.38
CA VAL A 27 -13.22 1.07 -2.93
C VAL A 27 -12.47 0.01 -3.72
N GLU A 28 -11.64 0.46 -4.66
CA GLU A 28 -10.91 -0.46 -5.53
C GLU A 28 -9.40 -0.41 -5.27
N MET A 29 -8.84 -1.61 -5.17
CA MET A 29 -7.40 -1.82 -5.24
C MET A 29 -7.08 -2.25 -6.67
N VAL A 30 -6.72 -1.30 -7.52
CA VAL A 30 -6.29 -1.65 -8.88
C VAL A 30 -4.86 -2.19 -8.78
N ILE A 31 -4.70 -3.51 -8.99
CA ILE A 31 -3.41 -4.11 -9.25
C ILE A 31 -3.48 -4.74 -10.64
N VAL A 32 -2.59 -4.25 -11.52
CA VAL A 32 -2.35 -4.61 -12.93
C VAL A 32 -3.30 -3.95 -13.96
N GLY A 33 -2.81 -2.88 -14.61
CA GLY A 33 -3.42 -2.25 -15.80
C GLY A 33 -3.19 -0.74 -15.87
N GLU A 34 -3.34 -0.16 -17.07
CA GLU A 34 -3.36 1.32 -17.28
C GLU A 34 -4.75 1.95 -16.98
N ASP A 35 -5.73 1.13 -16.57
CA ASP A 35 -7.13 1.51 -16.44
C ASP A 35 -7.59 1.47 -14.97
N CYS A 36 -8.49 2.39 -14.60
CA CYS A 36 -9.15 2.44 -13.31
C CYS A 36 -10.61 1.99 -13.49
N ALA A 37 -11.12 1.07 -12.66
CA ALA A 37 -12.54 0.75 -12.70
C ALA A 37 -13.35 1.82 -11.94
N VAL A 38 -14.33 2.39 -12.64
CA VAL A 38 -15.06 3.59 -12.23
C VAL A 38 -16.55 3.31 -12.15
N THR A 39 -17.21 3.89 -11.13
CA THR A 39 -18.67 3.82 -10.99
C THR A 39 -19.32 5.20 -11.05
N SER A 40 -20.63 5.23 -11.24
CA SER A 40 -21.43 6.46 -11.17
C SER A 40 -21.40 7.11 -9.78
N SER A 41 -21.20 6.32 -8.73
CA SER A 41 -21.17 6.79 -7.34
C SER A 41 -19.79 7.32 -6.93
N GLY A 42 -18.76 6.97 -7.67
CA GLY A 42 -17.37 7.41 -7.49
C GLY A 42 -16.44 6.29 -7.01
N THR A 43 -15.14 6.48 -7.25
CA THR A 43 -14.08 5.50 -6.93
C THR A 43 -12.95 6.12 -6.13
N VAL A 44 -12.54 5.47 -5.04
CA VAL A 44 -11.25 5.75 -4.37
C VAL A 44 -10.23 4.72 -4.82
N VAL A 45 -9.13 5.19 -5.42
CA VAL A 45 -7.99 4.36 -5.82
C VAL A 45 -6.92 4.39 -4.72
N ILE A 46 -6.67 3.26 -4.07
CA ILE A 46 -5.67 3.13 -3.00
C ILE A 46 -4.41 2.49 -3.57
N ILE A 47 -3.29 3.21 -3.54
CA ILE A 47 -2.02 2.72 -4.06
C ILE A 47 -0.92 2.74 -3.01
N LYS A 48 0.06 1.84 -3.15
CA LYS A 48 1.29 1.91 -2.36
C LYS A 48 2.21 2.97 -2.97
N ASN A 49 3.04 3.62 -2.16
CA ASN A 49 3.92 4.68 -2.62
C ASN A 49 5.17 4.11 -3.33
N TYR A 50 4.95 3.59 -4.54
CA TYR A 50 5.97 3.12 -5.47
C TYR A 50 5.93 3.96 -6.74
N THR A 51 7.10 4.26 -7.34
CA THR A 51 7.18 5.12 -8.53
C THR A 51 6.31 4.61 -9.67
N GLY A 52 6.35 3.30 -9.95
CA GLY A 52 5.52 2.67 -10.99
C GLY A 52 4.03 2.84 -10.71
N ASP A 53 3.60 2.54 -9.48
CA ASP A 53 2.20 2.68 -9.05
C ASP A 53 1.72 4.14 -9.19
N ARG A 54 2.50 5.12 -8.72
CA ARG A 54 2.14 6.54 -8.81
C ARG A 54 1.95 7.01 -10.25
N ILE A 55 2.84 6.62 -11.15
CA ILE A 55 2.79 7.05 -12.56
C ILE A 55 1.61 6.38 -13.26
N ASN A 56 1.50 5.06 -13.16
CA ASN A 56 0.48 4.30 -13.86
C ASN A 56 -0.93 4.68 -13.39
N PHE A 57 -1.17 4.69 -12.07
CA PHE A 57 -2.49 4.98 -11.53
C PHE A 57 -2.81 6.47 -11.47
N GLY A 58 -1.79 7.33 -11.31
CA GLY A 58 -1.99 8.77 -11.43
C GLY A 58 -2.53 9.15 -12.80
N LEU A 59 -1.95 8.58 -13.87
CA LEU A 59 -2.43 8.80 -15.23
C LEU A 59 -3.84 8.23 -15.44
N ALA A 60 -4.13 7.02 -14.95
CA ALA A 60 -5.45 6.40 -15.03
C ALA A 60 -6.54 7.25 -14.34
N VAL A 61 -6.25 7.79 -13.14
CA VAL A 61 -7.15 8.65 -12.38
C VAL A 61 -7.40 9.97 -13.12
N GLU A 62 -6.37 10.59 -13.68
CA GLU A 62 -6.55 11.85 -14.43
C GLU A 62 -7.33 11.64 -15.73
N ARG A 63 -7.12 10.51 -16.44
CA ARG A 63 -7.94 10.11 -17.59
C ARG A 63 -9.41 9.93 -17.20
N ALA A 64 -9.69 9.19 -16.13
CA ALA A 64 -11.05 8.97 -15.63
C ALA A 64 -11.75 10.29 -15.26
N LYS A 65 -11.05 11.23 -14.59
CA LYS A 65 -11.60 12.56 -14.30
C LYS A 65 -11.91 13.34 -15.58
N HIS A 66 -11.04 13.27 -16.58
CA HIS A 66 -11.25 13.94 -17.87
C HIS A 66 -12.49 13.40 -18.60
N GLU A 67 -12.75 12.10 -18.47
CA GLU A 67 -13.95 11.43 -19.01
C GLU A 67 -15.23 11.69 -18.19
N GLY A 68 -15.14 12.47 -17.10
CA GLY A 68 -16.29 12.88 -16.28
C GLY A 68 -16.60 11.96 -15.11
N TYR A 69 -15.76 10.96 -14.83
CA TYR A 69 -15.92 10.10 -13.66
C TYR A 69 -15.44 10.79 -12.38
N LYS A 70 -16.11 10.49 -11.27
CA LYS A 70 -15.68 10.93 -9.94
C LYS A 70 -14.66 9.94 -9.38
N CYS A 71 -13.40 10.34 -9.31
CA CYS A 71 -12.37 9.53 -8.67
C CYS A 71 -11.34 10.36 -7.90
N ASP A 72 -10.82 9.78 -6.82
CA ASP A 72 -9.69 10.31 -6.04
C ASP A 72 -8.68 9.20 -5.76
N MET A 73 -7.46 9.59 -5.44
CA MET A 73 -6.34 8.68 -5.19
C MET A 73 -5.79 8.89 -3.79
N VAL A 74 -5.57 7.78 -3.07
CA VAL A 74 -4.91 7.74 -1.77
C VAL A 74 -3.59 7.00 -1.93
N VAL A 75 -2.49 7.70 -1.69
CA VAL A 75 -1.15 7.12 -1.74
C VAL A 75 -0.71 6.75 -0.33
N VAL A 76 -0.49 5.47 -0.08
CA VAL A 76 -0.07 4.92 1.21
C VAL A 76 1.45 4.83 1.25
N GLY A 77 2.07 5.59 2.14
CA GLY A 77 3.52 5.65 2.33
C GLY A 77 3.88 5.67 3.81
N GLU A 78 3.66 4.55 4.49
CA GLU A 78 3.76 4.45 5.95
C GLU A 78 5.06 3.77 6.43
N ASP A 79 5.94 3.33 5.52
CA ASP A 79 7.22 2.77 5.90
C ASP A 79 8.13 3.82 6.57
N CYS A 80 8.47 3.61 7.84
CA CYS A 80 9.34 4.47 8.63
C CYS A 80 10.83 4.18 8.41
N ALA A 81 11.19 3.13 7.68
CA ALA A 81 12.58 2.85 7.37
C ALA A 81 13.20 3.96 6.51
N LEU A 82 12.45 4.47 5.54
CA LEU A 82 12.93 5.54 4.66
C LEU A 82 12.53 6.91 5.20
N LYS A 83 13.41 7.89 5.01
CA LYS A 83 13.09 9.30 5.23
C LYS A 83 12.62 9.92 3.91
N SER A 84 11.79 10.96 3.99
CA SER A 84 11.35 11.72 2.81
C SER A 84 12.51 12.36 2.04
N SER A 85 13.69 12.49 2.65
CA SER A 85 14.93 12.98 2.05
C SER A 85 15.68 11.94 1.20
N ASP A 86 15.30 10.66 1.27
CA ASP A 86 15.99 9.61 0.52
C ASP A 86 15.66 9.71 -0.97
N LYS A 87 16.56 9.25 -1.86
CA LYS A 87 16.42 9.32 -3.33
C LYS A 87 15.39 8.33 -3.88
N THR A 88 14.20 8.30 -3.30
CA THR A 88 13.07 7.44 -3.65
C THR A 88 11.82 8.30 -3.88
N ALA A 89 10.67 7.68 -4.18
CA ALA A 89 9.38 8.37 -4.21
C ALA A 89 8.88 8.82 -2.81
N GLY A 90 9.73 8.72 -1.77
CA GLY A 90 9.39 8.92 -0.37
C GLY A 90 9.22 7.58 0.36
N ARG A 91 8.55 7.62 1.52
CA ARG A 91 8.25 6.43 2.33
C ARG A 91 7.48 5.40 1.51
N ARG A 92 7.90 4.13 1.49
CA ARG A 92 7.20 3.03 0.78
C ARG A 92 5.84 2.75 1.42
N GLY A 93 4.92 2.19 0.62
CA GLY A 93 3.68 1.62 1.13
C GLY A 93 3.84 0.12 1.40
N LEU A 94 3.58 -0.34 2.63
CA LEU A 94 3.78 -1.74 3.03
C LEU A 94 2.46 -2.36 3.54
N CYS A 95 2.47 -3.01 4.71
CA CYS A 95 1.32 -3.72 5.24
C CYS A 95 0.21 -2.79 5.75
N GLY A 96 0.51 -1.52 6.03
CA GLY A 96 -0.47 -0.55 6.50
C GLY A 96 -1.55 -0.23 5.46
N THR A 97 -1.30 -0.52 4.18
CA THR A 97 -2.27 -0.35 3.10
C THR A 97 -3.59 -1.09 3.38
N ILE A 98 -3.52 -2.29 3.96
CA ILE A 98 -4.73 -3.09 4.30
C ILE A 98 -5.62 -2.36 5.31
N LEU A 99 -5.02 -1.61 6.25
CA LEU A 99 -5.78 -0.85 7.24
C LEU A 99 -6.52 0.32 6.56
N ILE A 100 -5.87 0.96 5.60
CA ILE A 100 -6.49 2.03 4.80
C ILE A 100 -7.62 1.49 3.93
N GLU A 101 -7.43 0.33 3.29
CA GLU A 101 -8.48 -0.38 2.58
C GLU A 101 -9.69 -0.63 3.47
N LYS A 102 -9.48 -1.12 4.70
CA LYS A 102 -10.56 -1.40 5.65
C LYS A 102 -11.30 -0.13 6.09
N ILE A 103 -10.57 0.96 6.35
CA ILE A 103 -11.17 2.26 6.68
C ILE A 103 -12.03 2.77 5.52
N CYS A 104 -11.49 2.79 4.31
CA CYS A 104 -12.22 3.24 3.13
C CYS A 104 -13.47 2.38 2.89
N GLY A 105 -13.34 1.05 2.97
CA GLY A 105 -14.45 0.13 2.79
C GLY A 105 -15.58 0.34 3.80
N ALA A 106 -15.24 0.54 5.07
CA ALA A 106 -16.23 0.84 6.11
C ALA A 106 -16.94 2.17 5.88
N LEU A 107 -16.21 3.23 5.53
CA LEU A 107 -16.80 4.54 5.23
C LEU A 107 -17.69 4.51 3.97
N ALA A 108 -17.32 3.72 2.96
CA ALA A 108 -18.13 3.51 1.77
C ALA A 108 -19.45 2.77 2.10
N GLU A 109 -19.39 1.76 2.97
CA GLU A 109 -20.57 1.03 3.46
C GLU A 109 -21.51 1.94 4.27
N GLU A 110 -20.96 2.89 5.03
CA GLU A 110 -21.72 3.96 5.71
C GLU A 110 -22.31 5.01 4.75
N GLY A 111 -22.02 4.94 3.45
CA GLY A 111 -22.52 5.88 2.45
C GLY A 111 -21.85 7.27 2.51
N ARG A 112 -20.64 7.37 3.06
CA ARG A 112 -19.87 8.62 3.10
C ARG A 112 -19.48 9.08 1.70
N SER A 113 -19.32 10.38 1.50
CA SER A 113 -18.94 10.92 0.18
C SER A 113 -17.50 10.53 -0.19
N LEU A 114 -17.20 10.55 -1.49
CA LEU A 114 -15.86 10.26 -2.03
C LEU A 114 -14.80 11.16 -1.37
N GLU A 115 -15.10 12.45 -1.24
CA GLU A 115 -14.21 13.46 -0.65
C GLU A 115 -13.94 13.18 0.82
N ASP A 116 -14.98 12.77 1.56
CA ASP A 116 -14.86 12.42 2.98
C ASP A 116 -14.01 11.16 3.19
N ILE A 117 -14.25 10.12 2.38
CA ILE A 117 -13.48 8.88 2.41
C ILE A 117 -12.01 9.18 2.13
N ALA A 118 -11.72 9.89 1.04
CA ALA A 118 -10.35 10.20 0.64
C ALA A 118 -9.65 11.08 1.67
N ARG A 119 -10.34 12.08 2.25
CA ARG A 119 -9.79 12.94 3.31
C ARG A 119 -9.44 12.16 4.57
N ILE A 120 -10.35 11.31 5.05
CA ILE A 120 -10.13 10.49 6.26
C ILE A 120 -8.99 9.48 6.02
N ALA A 121 -8.97 8.84 4.85
CA ALA A 121 -7.92 7.91 4.48
C ALA A 121 -6.54 8.58 4.41
N LYS A 122 -6.44 9.75 3.76
CA LYS A 122 -5.20 10.55 3.69
C LYS A 122 -4.72 10.94 5.09
N ASP A 123 -5.63 11.34 5.98
CA ASP A 123 -5.31 11.66 7.37
C ASP A 123 -4.84 10.43 8.18
N ALA A 124 -5.46 9.26 7.97
CA ALA A 124 -5.06 8.01 8.60
C ALA A 124 -3.65 7.56 8.15
N VAL A 125 -3.32 7.72 6.86
CA VAL A 125 -1.96 7.43 6.35
C VAL A 125 -0.91 8.27 7.07
N LEU A 126 -1.17 9.56 7.31
CA LEU A 126 -0.21 10.44 7.99
C LEU A 126 0.06 10.05 9.45
N LYS A 127 -0.90 9.38 10.10
CA LYS A 127 -0.79 8.92 11.49
C LYS A 127 -0.26 7.49 11.62
N MET A 128 0.08 6.85 10.50
CA MET A 128 0.52 5.46 10.47
C MET A 128 2.02 5.35 10.24
N GLY A 129 2.62 4.36 10.90
CA GLY A 129 4.01 3.97 10.73
C GLY A 129 4.17 2.46 10.76
N THR A 130 4.88 1.91 9.78
CA THR A 130 5.30 0.51 9.73
C THR A 130 6.80 0.41 9.57
N ILE A 131 7.37 -0.70 10.01
CA ILE A 131 8.78 -1.01 9.77
C ILE A 131 8.93 -2.53 9.77
N GLY A 132 9.55 -3.05 8.71
CA GLY A 132 9.80 -4.48 8.55
C GLY A 132 11.20 -4.88 9.01
N LEU A 133 11.41 -6.18 9.16
CA LEU A 133 12.73 -6.80 9.24
C LEU A 133 12.70 -8.10 8.44
N SER A 134 13.83 -8.50 7.87
CA SER A 134 13.97 -9.79 7.23
C SER A 134 15.09 -10.62 7.84
N LEU A 135 14.83 -11.91 8.00
CA LEU A 135 15.80 -12.92 8.44
C LEU A 135 16.46 -13.64 7.25
N SER A 136 15.91 -13.47 6.05
CA SER A 136 16.42 -14.11 4.84
C SER A 136 16.06 -13.29 3.59
N PRO A 137 16.83 -13.42 2.51
CA PRO A 137 16.45 -12.82 1.24
C PRO A 137 15.16 -13.45 0.68
N CYS A 138 14.40 -12.67 -0.09
CA CYS A 138 13.35 -13.23 -0.93
C CYS A 138 13.99 -13.96 -2.11
N THR A 139 13.34 -15.02 -2.60
CA THR A 139 13.79 -15.75 -3.80
C THR A 139 12.77 -15.55 -4.90
N ILE A 140 13.24 -15.12 -6.07
CA ILE A 140 12.41 -15.03 -7.28
C ILE A 140 12.53 -16.38 -8.01
N PRO A 141 11.41 -17.06 -8.31
CA PRO A 141 11.44 -18.30 -9.09
C PRO A 141 12.24 -18.12 -10.39
N GLY A 142 13.28 -18.93 -10.59
CA GLY A 142 14.15 -18.88 -11.77
C GLY A 142 15.27 -17.82 -11.75
N ALA A 143 15.28 -16.88 -10.81
CA ALA A 143 16.32 -15.84 -10.70
C ALA A 143 17.14 -15.90 -9.41
N GLY A 144 16.74 -16.72 -8.43
CA GLY A 144 17.48 -16.91 -7.18
C GLY A 144 17.18 -15.84 -6.13
N ALA A 145 18.05 -15.74 -5.12
CA ALA A 145 17.90 -14.81 -4.01
C ALA A 145 18.08 -13.35 -4.47
N THR A 146 17.26 -12.43 -3.97
CA THR A 146 17.31 -11.01 -4.33
C THR A 146 18.53 -10.28 -3.76
N PHE A 147 19.10 -10.79 -2.67
CA PHE A 147 20.35 -10.33 -2.06
C PHE A 147 20.95 -11.46 -1.22
N THR A 148 22.12 -11.22 -0.62
CA THR A 148 22.78 -12.15 0.32
C THR A 148 22.72 -11.63 1.74
N LEU A 149 22.48 -12.54 2.69
CA LEU A 149 22.44 -12.30 4.13
C LEU A 149 23.10 -13.49 4.83
N GLY A 150 23.97 -13.24 5.80
CA GLY A 150 24.56 -14.31 6.61
C GLY A 150 23.51 -15.06 7.44
N ALA A 151 23.80 -16.30 7.82
CA ALA A 151 22.88 -17.13 8.61
C ALA A 151 22.56 -16.54 9.99
N ASP A 152 23.41 -15.64 10.48
CA ASP A 152 23.28 -14.93 11.74
C ASP A 152 23.03 -13.43 11.52
N GLU A 153 22.58 -13.01 10.34
CA GLU A 153 22.29 -11.61 10.00
C GLU A 153 20.79 -11.37 9.76
N ILE A 154 20.37 -10.13 10.01
CA ILE A 154 19.03 -9.60 9.75
C ILE A 154 19.14 -8.29 8.97
N GLU A 155 18.13 -7.98 8.18
CA GLU A 155 18.02 -6.69 7.46
C GLU A 155 16.78 -5.91 7.91
N LEU A 156 17.01 -4.78 8.54
CA LEU A 156 15.98 -3.89 9.05
C LEU A 156 15.49 -2.94 7.96
N GLY A 157 14.17 -2.83 7.82
CA GLY A 157 13.53 -1.95 6.86
C GLY A 157 13.60 -2.45 5.42
N LEU A 158 13.70 -3.76 5.20
CA LEU A 158 13.63 -4.33 3.85
C LEU A 158 12.26 -4.04 3.21
N GLY A 159 12.25 -3.65 1.93
CA GLY A 159 11.01 -3.44 1.19
C GLY A 159 10.34 -4.74 0.72
N ILE A 160 9.07 -4.67 0.32
CA ILE A 160 8.27 -5.85 -0.07
C ILE A 160 8.63 -6.43 -1.45
N HIS A 161 9.55 -5.80 -2.18
CA HIS A 161 10.12 -6.28 -3.45
C HIS A 161 11.61 -6.63 -3.32
N GLY A 162 12.14 -6.68 -2.09
CA GLY A 162 13.55 -6.98 -1.81
C GLY A 162 14.48 -5.77 -1.92
N GLU A 163 13.92 -4.55 -1.91
CA GLU A 163 14.68 -3.31 -1.87
C GLU A 163 15.44 -3.22 -0.55
N ALA A 164 16.70 -2.76 -0.63
CA ALA A 164 17.59 -2.67 0.52
C ALA A 164 16.94 -1.93 1.70
N GLY A 165 17.21 -2.45 2.89
CA GLY A 165 16.82 -1.83 4.14
C GLY A 165 17.80 -0.76 4.60
N VAL A 166 17.55 -0.24 5.80
CA VAL A 166 18.38 0.80 6.42
C VAL A 166 19.59 0.26 7.15
N LYS A 167 19.54 -1.00 7.59
CA LYS A 167 20.60 -1.57 8.43
C LYS A 167 20.63 -3.09 8.38
N ARG A 168 21.81 -3.64 8.17
CA ARG A 168 22.12 -5.05 8.46
C ARG A 168 22.75 -5.18 9.85
N THR A 169 22.35 -6.18 10.59
CA THR A 169 22.93 -6.47 11.91
C THR A 169 22.85 -7.94 12.23
N LYS A 170 23.52 -8.39 13.30
CA LYS A 170 23.45 -9.78 13.73
C LYS A 170 22.10 -10.07 14.38
N VAL A 171 21.64 -11.30 14.27
CA VAL A 171 20.48 -11.80 15.03
C VAL A 171 20.77 -11.57 16.51
N CYS A 172 19.87 -10.87 17.19
CA CYS A 172 19.95 -10.60 18.61
C CYS A 172 18.58 -10.80 19.26
N VAL A 173 18.49 -10.63 20.58
CA VAL A 173 17.21 -10.76 21.28
C VAL A 173 16.22 -9.71 20.77
N LEU A 174 14.97 -10.13 20.55
CA LEU A 174 13.93 -9.31 19.92
C LEU A 174 13.77 -7.92 20.57
N CYS A 175 13.96 -7.82 21.89
CA CYS A 175 13.87 -6.54 22.61
C CYS A 175 14.94 -5.52 22.19
N GLN A 176 16.12 -5.97 21.75
CA GLN A 176 17.19 -5.11 21.22
C GLN A 176 16.89 -4.64 19.80
N ILE A 177 16.01 -5.34 19.07
CA ILE A 177 15.55 -4.97 17.73
C ILE A 177 14.36 -4.01 17.84
N ILE A 178 13.37 -4.32 18.68
CA ILE A 178 12.12 -3.55 18.81
C ILE A 178 12.36 -2.19 19.49
N LYS A 179 13.23 -2.10 20.50
CA LYS A 179 13.46 -0.83 21.23
C LYS A 179 13.90 0.31 20.30
N PRO A 180 14.93 0.14 19.44
CA PRO A 180 15.28 1.14 18.45
C PRO A 180 14.12 1.51 17.52
N LEU A 181 13.30 0.53 17.11
CA LEU A 181 12.17 0.74 16.19
C LEU A 181 11.04 1.61 16.80
N LEU A 182 10.79 1.47 18.09
CA LEU A 182 9.75 2.23 18.79
C LEU A 182 10.20 3.63 19.26
N LEU A 183 11.51 3.86 19.37
CA LEU A 183 12.08 5.09 19.93
C LEU A 183 12.66 6.04 18.87
N SER A 184 12.67 5.65 17.60
CA SER A 184 13.24 6.43 16.49
C SER A 184 12.27 7.41 15.82
N SER A 185 11.16 7.74 16.47
CA SER A 185 10.16 8.73 16.01
C SER A 185 10.60 10.17 16.25
#